data_AF-A0A432FPP4-F1
#
_entry.id   AF-A0A432FPP4-F1
#
_cell.length_a   1.000
_cell.length_b   1.000
_cell.length_c   1.000
_cell.angle_alpha   90.00
_cell.angle_beta   90.00
_cell.angle_gamma   90.00
#
_symmetry.space_group_name_H-M   'P 1'
#
loop_
_entity.id
_entity.type
_entity.pdbx_description
1 polymer ?
#
loop_
_entity_poly.entity_id
_entity_poly.type
_entity_poly.pdbx_seq_one_letter_code
_entity_poly.pdbx_strand_id
1 'polypeptide(L)'
;MQEQQIVWFQELSMKDVPEVGGKNASLGEMIATLSAAGVRVPGGFATTAHAFRQFMHRNGLDGRIVPLLAELDIDDVTALAEAGRTIRRWIEQSPLPDELELAIRKAYGEMGEPAVAVRSSATAEDLPEASFAGQQETFLNVQGIDQVLARISHHPSRNRPLFVA
;
A
#
# COMPACT_ATOMS: atom_id res chain seq x y z
N MET A 1 14.34 13.68 -0.10
CA MET A 1 13.18 13.58 -1.00
C MET A 1 11.97 14.11 -0.26
N GLN A 2 11.07 14.80 -0.97
CA GLN A 2 9.94 15.51 -0.37
C GLN A 2 8.97 14.54 0.32
N GLU A 3 8.32 15.01 1.39
CA GLU A 3 7.31 14.33 2.22
C GLU A 3 6.00 14.11 1.44
N GLN A 4 6.07 13.47 0.29
CA GLN A 4 4.96 13.28 -0.62
C GLN A 4 4.12 12.07 -0.19
N GLN A 5 2.79 12.23 -0.19
CA GLN A 5 1.85 11.17 0.15
C GLN A 5 1.65 10.18 -1.01
N ILE A 6 1.81 10.67 -2.24
CA ILE A 6 1.61 9.93 -3.48
C ILE A 6 2.73 10.24 -4.49
N VAL A 7 2.97 9.32 -5.42
CA VAL A 7 3.86 9.53 -6.57
C VAL A 7 3.22 8.91 -7.81
N TRP A 8 3.27 9.61 -8.95
CA TRP A 8 2.75 9.13 -10.22
C TRP A 8 3.65 8.05 -10.82
N PHE A 9 3.08 7.03 -11.45
CA PHE A 9 3.90 5.93 -11.99
C PHE A 9 4.90 6.39 -13.05
N GLN A 10 4.59 7.45 -13.81
CA GLN A 10 5.49 8.03 -14.80
C GLN A 10 6.76 8.65 -14.17
N GLU A 11 6.74 8.91 -12.87
CA GLU A 11 7.84 9.52 -12.11
C GLU A 11 8.67 8.46 -11.35
N LEU A 12 8.25 7.18 -11.39
CA LEU A 12 8.89 6.09 -10.66
C LEU A 12 9.96 5.36 -11.48
N SER A 13 10.96 4.85 -10.76
CA SER A 13 12.05 4.02 -11.26
C SER A 13 12.42 2.93 -10.24
N MET A 14 13.35 2.03 -10.59
CA MET A 14 13.88 1.05 -9.61
C MET A 14 14.58 1.69 -8.41
N LYS A 15 14.95 2.96 -8.48
CA LYS A 15 15.56 3.66 -7.34
C LYS A 15 14.55 3.95 -6.23
N ASP A 16 13.26 3.89 -6.55
CA ASP A 16 12.16 4.28 -5.67
C ASP A 16 11.57 3.09 -4.89
N VAL A 17 12.14 1.88 -5.04
CA VAL A 17 11.75 0.68 -4.28
C VAL A 17 11.62 0.92 -2.77
N PRO A 18 12.55 1.65 -2.09
CA PRO A 18 12.42 1.92 -0.65
C PRO A 18 11.20 2.78 -0.29
N GLU A 19 10.65 3.53 -1.24
CA GLU A 19 9.55 4.47 -1.00
C GLU A 19 8.21 3.96 -1.51
N VAL A 20 8.15 3.16 -2.58
CA VAL A 20 6.88 2.69 -3.16
C VAL A 20 6.76 1.17 -3.31
N GLY A 21 7.81 0.43 -2.98
CA GLY A 21 7.89 -1.02 -3.13
C GLY A 21 8.25 -1.50 -4.53
N GLY A 22 8.64 -2.77 -4.60
CA GLY A 22 9.20 -3.41 -5.81
C GLY A 22 8.26 -3.36 -7.01
N LYS A 23 6.95 -3.57 -6.79
CA LYS A 23 5.97 -3.60 -7.89
C LYS A 23 5.74 -2.23 -8.51
N ASN A 24 5.57 -1.20 -7.69
CA ASN A 24 5.34 0.16 -8.17
C ASN A 24 6.58 0.69 -8.91
N ALA A 25 7.77 0.45 -8.36
CA ALA A 25 9.03 0.79 -9.01
C ALA A 25 9.20 0.07 -10.35
N SER A 26 8.90 -1.24 -10.40
CA SER A 26 8.94 -2.02 -11.64
C SER A 26 7.91 -1.55 -12.67
N LEU A 27 6.72 -1.12 -12.23
CA LEU A 27 5.69 -0.56 -13.10
C LEU A 27 6.14 0.77 -13.71
N GLY A 28 6.79 1.63 -12.92
CA GLY A 28 7.40 2.87 -13.40
C GLY A 28 8.45 2.63 -14.48
N GLU A 29 9.38 1.69 -14.25
CA GLU A 29 10.36 1.28 -15.27
C GLU A 29 9.71 0.78 -16.55
N MET A 30 8.65 -0.03 -16.44
CA MET A 30 7.92 -0.53 -17.60
C MET A 30 7.27 0.61 -18.39
N ILE A 31 6.68 1.60 -17.72
CA ILE A 31 6.13 2.78 -18.37
C ILE A 31 7.24 3.56 -19.08
N ALA A 32 8.36 3.84 -18.39
CA ALA A 32 9.46 4.61 -18.97
C ALA A 32 10.10 3.91 -20.17
N THR A 33 10.35 2.59 -20.07
CA THR A 33 11.10 1.82 -21.05
C THR A 33 10.25 1.33 -22.21
N LEU A 34 9.02 0.86 -21.95
CA LEU A 34 8.20 0.19 -22.97
C LEU A 34 7.31 1.16 -23.75
N SER A 35 7.09 2.39 -23.25
CA SER A 35 6.36 3.42 -24.00
C SER A 35 7.04 3.74 -25.34
N ALA A 36 8.38 3.75 -25.37
CA ALA A 36 9.15 3.95 -26.60
C ALA A 36 8.99 2.79 -27.61
N ALA A 37 8.65 1.59 -27.12
CA ALA A 37 8.37 0.41 -27.93
C ALA A 37 6.88 0.30 -28.33
N GLY A 38 6.06 1.32 -28.05
CA GLY A 38 4.64 1.35 -28.39
C GLY A 38 3.74 0.50 -27.49
N VAL A 39 4.27 -0.05 -26.40
CA VAL A 39 3.49 -0.81 -25.41
C VAL A 39 2.76 0.18 -24.51
N ARG A 40 1.44 0.06 -24.41
CA ARG A 40 0.61 0.89 -23.53
C ARG A 40 0.49 0.22 -22.16
N VAL A 41 1.13 0.82 -21.17
CA VAL A 41 0.96 0.47 -19.76
C VAL A 41 -0.04 1.47 -19.14
N PRO A 42 -1.07 1.01 -18.40
CA PRO A 42 -1.99 1.91 -17.72
C PRO A 42 -1.26 2.83 -16.73
N GLY A 43 -1.64 4.11 -16.71
CA GLY A 43 -1.16 5.05 -15.70
C GLY A 43 -1.85 4.84 -14.34
N GLY A 44 -1.38 5.58 -13.34
CA GLY A 44 -1.88 5.53 -11.97
C GLY A 44 -0.87 6.15 -11.01
N PHE A 45 -1.09 5.95 -9.71
CA PHE A 45 -0.24 6.49 -8.66
C PHE A 45 -0.01 5.46 -7.56
N ALA A 46 1.12 5.61 -6.86
CA ALA A 46 1.46 4.84 -5.67
C ALA A 46 1.30 5.71 -4.42
N THR A 47 0.79 5.15 -3.34
CA THR A 47 1.00 5.72 -1.99
C THR A 47 2.42 5.43 -1.52
N THR A 48 3.00 6.32 -0.74
CA THR A 48 4.39 6.21 -0.31
C THR A 48 4.56 5.51 1.04
N ALA A 49 5.75 4.97 1.30
CA ALA A 49 6.15 4.42 2.58
C ALA A 49 6.15 5.51 3.66
N HIS A 50 6.44 6.76 3.30
CA HIS A 50 6.26 7.91 4.18
C HIS A 50 4.80 8.09 4.60
N ALA A 51 3.85 8.03 3.66
CA ALA A 51 2.42 8.11 3.97
C ALA A 51 1.98 7.02 4.95
N PHE A 52 2.47 5.79 4.75
CA PHE A 52 2.19 4.68 5.67
C PHE A 52 2.79 4.93 7.07
N ARG A 53 4.04 5.36 7.16
CA ARG A 53 4.67 5.71 8.45
C ARG A 53 3.89 6.80 9.18
N GLN A 54 3.41 7.82 8.46
CA GLN A 54 2.55 8.85 9.04
C GLN A 54 1.22 8.29 9.55
N PHE A 55 0.57 7.41 8.78
CA PHE A 55 -0.65 6.72 9.19
C PHE A 55 -0.42 5.93 10.50
N MET A 56 0.67 5.18 10.60
CA MET A 56 1.02 4.41 11.80
C MET A 56 1.24 5.31 13.02
N HIS A 57 2.02 6.38 12.84
CA HIS A 57 2.38 7.30 13.92
C HIS A 57 1.17 8.12 14.39
N ARG A 58 0.40 8.74 13.48
CA ARG A 58 -0.76 9.58 13.84
C ARG A 58 -1.86 8.79 14.57
N ASN A 59 -1.97 7.49 14.28
CA ASN A 59 -2.92 6.60 14.94
C ASN A 59 -2.35 5.88 16.19
N GLY A 60 -1.12 6.22 16.61
CA GLY A 60 -0.47 5.59 17.75
C GLY A 60 -0.38 4.07 17.62
N LEU A 61 -0.26 3.56 16.39
CA LEU A 61 -0.20 2.13 16.12
C LEU A 61 1.16 1.56 16.49
N ASP A 62 2.25 2.30 16.24
CA ASP A 62 3.61 1.88 16.58
C ASP A 62 3.76 1.55 18.07
N GLY A 63 3.21 2.42 18.94
CA GLY A 63 3.23 2.24 20.39
C GLY A 63 2.36 1.09 20.91
N ARG A 64 1.48 0.51 20.08
CA ARG A 64 0.65 -0.64 20.42
C ARG A 64 1.19 -1.94 19.82
N ILE A 65 1.67 -1.88 18.58
CA ILE A 65 2.11 -3.04 17.80
C ILE A 65 3.48 -3.51 18.27
N VAL A 66 4.44 -2.59 18.48
CA VAL A 66 5.81 -2.98 18.87
C VAL A 66 5.83 -3.74 20.20
N PRO A 67 5.16 -3.28 21.28
CA PRO A 67 5.14 -4.05 22.53
C PRO A 67 4.45 -5.41 22.38
N LEU A 68 3.32 -5.47 21.66
CA LEU A 68 2.61 -6.73 21.42
C LEU A 68 3.47 -7.76 20.70
N LEU A 69 4.28 -7.34 19.72
CA LEU A 69 5.19 -8.23 18.99
C LEU A 69 6.44 -8.57 19.80
N ALA A 70 6.91 -7.69 20.69
CA ALA A 70 8.11 -7.93 21.49
C ALA A 70 7.93 -9.05 22.54
N GLU A 71 6.69 -9.26 23.01
CA GLU A 71 6.35 -10.31 23.98
C GLU A 71 5.93 -11.64 23.31
N LEU A 72 5.86 -11.66 21.97
CA LEU A 72 5.32 -12.77 21.22
C LEU A 72 6.37 -13.86 20.97
N ASP A 73 6.05 -15.10 21.35
CA ASP A 73 6.79 -16.28 20.89
C ASP A 73 6.39 -16.60 19.45
N ILE A 74 7.36 -16.62 18.54
CA ILE A 74 7.16 -16.87 17.12
C ILE A 74 6.88 -18.34 16.81
N ASP A 75 7.23 -19.26 17.71
CA ASP A 75 6.95 -20.68 17.58
C ASP A 75 5.52 -21.04 18.05
N ASP A 76 4.87 -20.15 18.80
CA ASP A 76 3.44 -20.26 19.14
C ASP A 76 2.56 -19.71 18.01
N VAL A 77 2.17 -20.61 17.11
CA VAL A 77 1.29 -20.30 15.97
C VAL A 77 -0.07 -19.74 16.40
N THR A 78 -0.58 -20.13 17.58
CA THR A 78 -1.87 -19.64 18.08
C THR A 78 -1.75 -18.19 18.52
N ALA A 79 -0.74 -17.89 19.33
CA ALA A 79 -0.44 -16.52 19.75
C ALA A 79 -0.13 -15.63 18.54
N LEU A 80 0.62 -16.13 17.55
CA LEU A 80 0.91 -15.41 16.31
C LEU A 80 -0.36 -15.06 15.52
N ALA A 81 -1.29 -16.00 15.39
CA ALA A 81 -2.57 -15.76 14.72
C ALA A 81 -3.45 -14.76 15.49
N GLU A 82 -3.41 -14.76 16.82
CA GLU A 82 -4.13 -13.80 17.66
C GLU A 82 -3.54 -12.39 17.59
N ALA A 83 -2.21 -12.26 17.71
CA ALA A 83 -1.50 -11.00 17.54
C ALA A 83 -1.76 -10.41 16.15
N GLY A 84 -1.64 -11.23 15.09
CA GLY A 84 -1.92 -10.82 13.72
C GLY A 84 -3.36 -10.33 13.50
N ARG A 85 -4.36 -11.01 14.07
CA ARG A 85 -5.77 -10.56 14.04
C ARG A 85 -5.96 -9.24 14.79
N THR A 86 -5.29 -9.07 15.93
CA THR A 86 -5.39 -7.87 16.77
C THR A 86 -4.78 -6.66 16.08
N ILE A 87 -3.54 -6.78 15.61
CA ILE A 87 -2.81 -5.72 14.89
C ILE A 87 -3.62 -5.25 13.68
N ARG A 88 -4.13 -6.22 12.92
CA ARG A 88 -4.95 -5.94 11.75
C ARG A 88 -6.20 -5.16 12.11
N ARG A 89 -6.95 -5.59 13.13
CA ARG A 89 -8.12 -4.86 13.59
C ARG A 89 -7.78 -3.41 13.95
N TRP A 90 -6.65 -3.17 14.61
CA TRP A 90 -6.22 -1.80 14.92
C TRP A 90 -5.96 -0.97 13.66
N ILE A 91 -5.29 -1.54 12.66
CA ILE A 91 -5.04 -0.87 11.38
C ILE A 91 -6.36 -0.56 10.67
N GLU A 92 -7.25 -1.54 10.55
CA GLU A 92 -8.53 -1.42 9.83
C GLU A 92 -9.52 -0.44 10.50
N GLN A 93 -9.39 -0.21 11.82
CA GLN A 93 -10.19 0.75 12.58
C GLN A 93 -9.57 2.13 12.67
N SER A 94 -8.34 2.31 12.17
CA SER A 94 -7.63 3.58 12.23
C SER A 94 -7.97 4.45 11.02
N PRO A 95 -8.36 5.72 11.20
CA PRO A 95 -8.63 6.61 10.09
C PRO A 95 -7.37 6.90 9.26
N LEU A 96 -7.55 7.15 7.97
CA LEU A 96 -6.50 7.72 7.13
C LEU A 96 -6.22 9.16 7.57
N PRO A 97 -4.95 9.62 7.59
CA PRO A 97 -4.64 11.02 7.76
C PRO A 97 -5.30 11.87 6.66
N ASP A 98 -5.87 13.02 7.03
CA ASP A 98 -6.55 13.94 6.11
C ASP A 98 -5.70 14.29 4.88
N GLU A 99 -4.39 14.49 5.07
CA GLU A 99 -3.44 14.79 4.00
C GLU A 99 -3.33 13.65 2.98
N LEU A 100 -3.32 12.40 3.45
CA LEU A 100 -3.25 11.22 2.59
C LEU A 100 -4.58 11.02 1.86
N GLU A 101 -5.71 11.12 2.57
CA GLU A 101 -7.03 11.03 1.95
C GLU A 101 -7.19 12.09 0.85
N LEU A 102 -6.87 13.35 1.14
CA LEU A 102 -6.98 14.45 0.18
C LEU A 102 -6.08 14.22 -1.05
N ALA A 103 -4.86 13.73 -0.85
CA ALA A 103 -3.94 13.40 -1.94
C ALA A 103 -4.52 12.30 -2.85
N ILE A 104 -5.09 11.25 -2.28
CA ILE A 104 -5.74 10.17 -3.04
C ILE A 104 -6.95 10.69 -3.81
N ARG A 105 -7.82 11.47 -3.17
CA ARG A 105 -8.99 12.09 -3.82
C ARG A 105 -8.59 12.93 -5.02
N LYS A 106 -7.56 13.78 -4.84
CA LYS A 106 -7.03 14.63 -5.91
C LYS A 106 -6.48 13.80 -7.07
N ALA A 107 -5.60 12.83 -6.80
CA ALA A 107 -4.99 12.02 -7.85
C ALA A 107 -6.03 11.17 -8.62
N TYR A 108 -6.98 10.57 -7.91
CA TYR A 108 -8.06 9.83 -8.56
C TYR A 108 -8.95 10.72 -9.44
N GLY A 109 -9.23 11.95 -8.98
CA GLY A 109 -9.92 12.96 -9.78
C GLY A 109 -9.14 13.37 -11.03
N GLU A 110 -7.81 13.56 -10.91
CA GLU A 110 -6.92 13.87 -12.04
C GLU A 110 -6.87 12.74 -13.09
N MET A 111 -7.09 11.49 -12.67
CA MET A 111 -7.24 10.34 -13.58
C MET A 111 -8.59 10.33 -14.32
N GLY A 112 -9.55 11.18 -13.94
CA GLY A 112 -10.91 11.19 -14.49
C GLY A 112 -11.83 10.13 -13.89
N GLU A 113 -11.55 9.71 -12.65
CA GLU A 113 -12.35 8.72 -11.90
C GLU A 113 -12.64 7.39 -12.64
N PRO A 114 -11.63 6.75 -13.28
CA PRO A 114 -11.83 5.51 -14.00
C PRO A 114 -12.07 4.34 -13.04
N ALA A 115 -12.49 3.20 -13.58
CA ALA A 115 -12.33 1.94 -12.86
C ALA A 115 -10.83 1.61 -12.75
N VAL A 116 -10.35 1.33 -11.53
CA VAL A 116 -8.94 1.08 -11.23
C VAL A 116 -8.75 -0.31 -10.61
N ALA A 117 -7.50 -0.79 -10.64
CA ALA A 117 -7.06 -1.81 -9.71
C ALA A 117 -6.49 -1.13 -8.45
N VAL A 118 -6.57 -1.82 -7.32
CA VAL A 118 -5.91 -1.41 -6.07
C VAL A 118 -5.09 -2.60 -5.57
N ARG A 119 -3.76 -2.48 -5.60
CA ARG A 119 -2.83 -3.59 -5.34
C ARG A 119 -1.74 -3.27 -4.34
N SER A 120 -1.45 -4.19 -3.42
CA SER A 120 -0.37 -4.01 -2.45
C SER A 120 1.04 -4.05 -3.09
N SER A 121 1.91 -3.13 -2.69
CA SER A 121 3.33 -3.08 -3.06
C SER A 121 4.15 -2.79 -1.80
N ALA A 122 4.92 -3.76 -1.32
CA ALA A 122 5.79 -3.61 -0.16
C ALA A 122 7.27 -3.40 -0.55
N THR A 123 8.01 -2.75 0.34
CA THR A 123 9.42 -2.34 0.15
C THR A 123 10.43 -3.47 0.27
N ALA A 124 10.04 -4.58 0.89
CA ALA A 124 10.90 -5.75 1.15
C ALA A 124 10.55 -6.98 0.29
N GLU A 125 9.73 -6.84 -0.74
CA GLU A 125 9.29 -7.96 -1.60
C GLU A 125 10.43 -8.59 -2.41
N ASP A 126 11.54 -7.88 -2.60
CA ASP A 126 12.66 -8.29 -3.45
C ASP A 126 13.87 -8.83 -2.67
N LEU A 127 13.72 -9.15 -1.37
CA LEU A 127 14.79 -9.83 -0.64
C LEU A 127 14.93 -11.28 -1.18
N PRO A 128 16.15 -11.73 -1.55
CA PRO A 128 16.38 -13.05 -2.16
C PRO A 128 15.84 -14.24 -1.34
N GLU A 129 15.69 -14.04 -0.02
CA GLU A 129 15.28 -15.07 0.93
C GLU A 129 13.78 -15.01 1.31
N ALA A 130 13.02 -14.02 0.82
CA ALA A 130 11.64 -13.81 1.22
C ALA A 130 10.66 -13.96 0.03
N SER A 131 9.94 -15.08 -0.02
CA SER A 131 8.84 -15.28 -0.99
C SER A 131 7.50 -14.92 -0.35
N PHE A 132 6.86 -13.85 -0.84
CA PHE A 132 5.55 -13.38 -0.40
C PHE A 132 4.41 -13.83 -1.33
N ALA A 133 4.62 -14.87 -2.15
CA ALA A 133 3.63 -15.36 -3.10
C ALA A 133 2.31 -15.74 -2.39
N GLY A 134 1.18 -15.25 -2.89
CA GLY A 134 -0.15 -15.51 -2.33
C GLY A 134 -0.51 -14.73 -1.06
N GLN A 135 0.37 -13.84 -0.57
CA GLN A 135 0.08 -12.94 0.57
C GLN A 135 -0.44 -11.55 0.14
N GLN A 136 -0.55 -11.32 -1.16
CA GLN A 136 -0.81 -10.01 -1.74
C GLN A 136 -2.25 -9.91 -2.21
N GLU A 137 -2.92 -8.82 -1.84
CA GLU A 137 -4.31 -8.59 -2.22
C GLU A 137 -4.38 -7.62 -3.41
N THR A 138 -5.33 -7.89 -4.30
CA THR A 138 -5.60 -7.08 -5.49
C THR A 138 -7.10 -6.98 -5.63
N PHE A 139 -7.62 -5.75 -5.59
CA PHE A 139 -9.00 -5.47 -5.96
C PHE A 139 -9.02 -4.98 -7.40
N LEU A 140 -9.89 -5.56 -8.21
CA LEU A 140 -10.06 -5.20 -9.61
C LEU A 140 -11.38 -4.46 -9.79
N ASN A 141 -11.44 -3.60 -10.80
CA ASN A 141 -12.65 -2.90 -11.21
C ASN A 141 -13.27 -2.07 -10.06
N VAL A 142 -12.41 -1.40 -9.28
CA VAL A 142 -12.83 -0.49 -8.21
C VAL A 142 -13.15 0.86 -8.84
N GLN A 143 -14.36 1.37 -8.63
CA GLN A 143 -14.80 2.64 -9.20
C GLN A 143 -15.49 3.48 -8.14
N GLY A 144 -15.25 4.80 -8.18
CA GLY A 144 -15.75 5.76 -7.20
C GLY A 144 -14.77 5.96 -6.05
N ILE A 145 -14.58 7.21 -5.67
CA ILE A 145 -13.54 7.59 -4.71
C ILE A 145 -13.71 6.94 -3.33
N ASP A 146 -14.94 6.80 -2.85
CA ASP A 146 -15.19 6.18 -1.55
C ASP A 146 -14.86 4.68 -1.57
N GLN A 147 -15.04 4.02 -2.72
CA GLN A 147 -14.64 2.62 -2.89
C GLN A 147 -13.13 2.49 -2.97
N VAL A 148 -12.44 3.41 -3.64
CA VAL A 148 -10.97 3.46 -3.68
C VAL A 148 -10.43 3.62 -2.26
N LEU A 149 -10.91 4.62 -1.50
CA LEU A 149 -10.50 4.84 -0.11
C LEU A 149 -10.80 3.64 0.78
N ALA A 150 -11.99 3.02 0.63
CA ALA A 150 -12.34 1.81 1.37
C ALA A 150 -11.40 0.64 1.06
N ARG A 151 -10.95 0.46 -0.19
CA ARG A 151 -9.96 -0.59 -0.54
C ARG A 151 -8.57 -0.30 0.00
N ILE A 152 -8.24 0.96 0.21
CA ILE A 152 -6.97 1.40 0.82
C ILE A 152 -6.98 1.17 2.33
N SER A 153 -8.11 1.44 3.00
CA SER A 153 -8.22 1.39 4.46
C SER A 153 -8.79 0.08 5.03
N HIS A 154 -9.05 -0.92 4.20
CA HIS A 154 -10.20 -1.82 4.34
C HIS A 154 -10.47 -2.55 5.67
N HIS A 155 -11.67 -2.33 6.22
CA HIS A 155 -12.54 -3.24 7.03
C HIS A 155 -13.84 -3.49 6.20
N PRO A 156 -14.65 -4.60 6.27
CA PRO A 156 -14.78 -5.62 7.31
C PRO A 156 -14.92 -7.11 6.88
N SER A 157 -14.71 -7.54 5.62
CA SER A 157 -15.03 -8.93 5.23
C SER A 157 -13.85 -9.88 5.01
N ARG A 158 -12.61 -9.39 4.89
CA ARG A 158 -11.40 -10.23 4.75
C ARG A 158 -10.17 -9.54 5.33
N ASN A 159 -9.93 -9.83 6.60
CA ASN A 159 -8.66 -10.06 7.27
C ASN A 159 -7.32 -9.81 6.46
N ARG A 160 -6.92 -8.58 6.03
CA ARG A 160 -5.51 -8.07 5.81
C ARG A 160 -5.46 -6.58 5.33
N PRO A 161 -4.43 -5.77 5.71
CA PRO A 161 -4.26 -4.39 5.22
C PRO A 161 -3.58 -4.30 3.84
N LEU A 162 -3.93 -3.30 3.03
CA LEU A 162 -3.47 -3.11 1.65
C LEU A 162 -2.84 -1.74 1.37
N PHE A 163 -2.03 -1.71 0.32
CA PHE A 163 -1.45 -0.50 -0.30
C PHE A 163 -1.90 -0.43 -1.77
N VAL A 164 -1.75 0.72 -2.46
CA VAL A 164 -2.25 0.94 -3.84
C VAL A 164 -1.17 0.78 -4.90
N ALA A 165 -1.58 0.13 -6.00
CA ALA A 165 -1.09 0.25 -7.37
C ALA A 165 -2.28 0.06 -8.31
#